data_AF-A0A9P7BRM4-F1
#
_entry.id   AF-A0A9P7BRM4-F1
#
_cell.length_a   1.000
_cell.length_b   1.000
_cell.length_c   1.000
_cell.angle_alpha   90.00
_cell.angle_beta   90.00
_cell.angle_gamma   90.00
#
_symmetry.space_group_name_H-M   'P 1'
#
loop_
_entity.id
_entity.type
_entity.pdbx_description
1 polymer ?
#
loop_
_entity_poly.entity_id
_entity_poly.type
_entity_poly.pdbx_seq_one_letter_code
_entity_poly.pdbx_strand_id
1 'polypeptide(L)'
;MAELESNIARSRKTYNVYSNEQKALFLYLIKVKFLKAKPATEQAGINPITAQGWIQRMDKDPEWNIYEKFTNKINRAESELQEEHKHF
;
A
#
# COMPACT_ATOMS: atom_id res chain seq x y z
N MET A 1 -1.47 -31.46 9.46
CA MET A 1 -0.43 -30.40 9.46
C MET A 1 -0.35 -29.70 8.11
N ALA A 2 -0.08 -30.40 7.00
CA ALA A 2 -0.01 -29.83 5.66
C ALA A 2 -1.29 -29.08 5.20
N GLU A 3 -2.50 -29.58 5.53
CA GLU A 3 -3.76 -28.89 5.21
C GLU A 3 -3.98 -27.62 6.04
N LEU A 4 -3.47 -27.57 7.28
CA LEU A 4 -3.57 -26.39 8.14
C LEU A 4 -2.63 -25.28 7.63
N GLU A 5 -1.41 -25.67 7.23
CA GLU A 5 -0.43 -24.79 6.60
C GLU A 5 -0.92 -24.25 5.25
N SER A 6 -1.57 -25.10 4.44
CA SER A 6 -2.15 -24.66 3.16
C SER A 6 -3.30 -23.67 3.35
N ASN A 7 -4.14 -23.85 4.38
CA ASN A 7 -5.23 -22.94 4.72
C ASN A 7 -4.74 -21.58 5.25
N ILE A 8 -3.65 -21.56 6.04
CA ILE A 8 -2.97 -20.33 6.45
C ILE A 8 -2.39 -19.62 5.22
N ALA A 9 -1.74 -20.37 4.32
CA ALA A 9 -1.19 -19.84 3.07
C ALA A 9 -2.26 -19.34 2.08
N ARG A 10 -3.48 -19.91 2.12
CA ARG A 10 -4.62 -19.53 1.26
C ARG A 10 -5.41 -18.33 1.78
N SER A 11 -5.22 -17.93 3.04
CA SER A 11 -5.77 -16.67 3.54
C SER A 11 -5.04 -15.51 2.85
N ARG A 12 -5.49 -15.19 1.62
CA ARG A 12 -4.97 -14.06 0.85
C ARG A 12 -5.11 -12.82 1.74
N LYS A 13 -3.99 -12.30 2.24
CA LYS A 13 -3.94 -11.04 2.99
C LYS A 13 -4.67 -10.00 2.16
N THR A 14 -5.83 -9.57 2.63
CA THR A 14 -6.57 -8.47 2.02
C THR A 14 -5.71 -7.23 2.20
N TYR A 15 -5.27 -6.65 1.08
CA TYR A 15 -4.55 -5.39 1.13
C TYR A 15 -5.49 -4.29 1.62
N ASN A 16 -4.98 -3.41 2.49
CA ASN A 16 -5.73 -2.23 2.87
C ASN A 16 -5.88 -1.32 1.65
N VAL A 17 -7.13 -1.09 1.24
CA VAL A 17 -7.46 -0.13 0.18
C VAL A 17 -7.93 1.15 0.86
N TYR A 18 -7.22 2.24 0.61
CA TYR A 18 -7.55 3.56 1.15
C TYR A 18 -8.20 4.43 0.08
N SER A 19 -9.29 5.09 0.44
CA SER A 19 -9.97 6.03 -0.48
C SER A 19 -9.10 7.27 -0.74
N ASN A 20 -9.38 7.97 -1.84
CA ASN A 20 -8.70 9.23 -2.12
C ASN A 20 -8.97 10.28 -1.04
N GLU A 21 -10.15 10.26 -0.42
CA GLU A 21 -10.49 11.14 0.70
C GLU A 21 -9.61 10.88 1.92
N GLN A 22 -9.38 9.61 2.27
CA GLN A 22 -8.46 9.25 3.37
C GLN A 22 -7.03 9.72 3.08
N LYS A 23 -6.57 9.51 1.85
CA LYS A 23 -5.24 9.97 1.40
C LYS A 23 -5.12 11.50 1.45
N ALA A 24 -6.12 12.21 0.95
CA ALA A 24 -6.17 13.67 0.93
C ALA A 24 -6.20 14.25 2.35
N LEU A 25 -7.04 13.68 3.23
CA LEU A 25 -7.12 14.07 4.63
C LEU A 25 -5.76 13.87 5.31
N PHE A 26 -5.13 12.71 5.15
CA PHE A 26 -3.80 12.47 5.70
C PHE A 26 -2.76 13.48 5.21
N LEU A 27 -2.72 13.75 3.91
CA LEU A 27 -1.80 14.72 3.31
C LEU A 27 -2.02 16.11 3.89
N TYR A 28 -3.28 16.55 3.99
CA TYR A 28 -3.65 17.83 4.59
C TYR A 28 -3.21 17.94 6.06
N LEU A 29 -3.45 16.89 6.85
CA LEU A 29 -3.08 16.85 8.27
C LEU A 29 -1.57 16.98 8.48
N ILE A 30 -0.76 16.36 7.61
CA ILE A 30 0.70 16.41 7.69
C ILE A 30 1.27 17.71 7.11
N LYS A 31 0.87 18.08 5.88
CA LYS A 31 1.52 19.19 5.15
C LYS A 31 0.96 20.57 5.49
N VAL A 32 -0.31 20.66 5.89
CA VAL A 32 -0.98 21.94 6.17
C VAL A 32 -1.16 22.15 7.66
N LYS A 33 -1.63 21.13 8.40
CA LYS A 33 -1.80 21.22 9.86
C LYS A 33 -0.55 20.85 10.66
N PHE A 34 0.52 20.40 10.01
CA PHE A 34 1.79 20.02 10.63
C PHE A 34 1.63 19.04 11.81
N LEU A 35 0.62 18.16 11.73
CA LEU A 35 0.43 17.13 12.74
C LEU A 35 1.55 16.09 12.67
N LYS A 36 1.81 15.44 13.80
CA LYS A 36 2.64 14.24 13.84
C LYS A 36 1.94 13.09 13.11
N ALA A 37 2.71 12.11 12.65
CA ALA A 37 2.20 10.95 11.91
C ALA A 37 1.07 10.23 12.66
N LYS A 38 1.26 9.91 13.94
CA LYS A 38 0.28 9.15 14.74
C LYS A 38 -1.13 9.80 14.77
N PRO A 39 -1.31 11.06 15.23
CA PRO A 39 -2.62 11.69 15.23
C PRO A 39 -3.20 11.86 13.82
N ALA A 40 -2.36 12.09 12.80
CA ALA A 40 -2.83 12.17 11.42
C ALA A 40 -3.38 10.82 10.91
N THR A 41 -2.74 9.70 11.28
CA THR A 41 -3.20 8.35 10.89
C THR A 41 -4.51 7.95 11.55
N GLU A 42 -4.66 8.27 12.84
CA GLU A 42 -5.88 7.98 13.59
C GLU A 42 -7.06 8.77 12.99
N GLN A 43 -6.86 10.05 12.67
CA GLN A 43 -7.90 10.88 12.05
C GLN A 43 -8.24 10.46 10.62
N ALA A 44 -7.25 10.05 9.82
CA ALA A 44 -7.46 9.61 8.44
C ALA A 44 -7.94 8.15 8.31
N GLY A 45 -7.98 7.39 9.41
CA GLY A 45 -8.32 5.97 9.41
C GLY A 45 -7.32 5.11 8.61
N ILE A 46 -6.03 5.47 8.65
CA ILE A 46 -4.96 4.78 7.91
C ILE A 46 -4.14 3.94 8.87
N ASN A 47 -3.68 2.77 8.42
CA ASN A 47 -2.79 1.95 9.22
C ASN A 47 -1.45 2.68 9.46
N PRO A 48 -0.97 2.79 10.71
CA PRO A 48 0.26 3.50 11.05
C PRO A 48 1.49 3.06 10.23
N ILE A 49 1.64 1.76 9.95
CA ILE A 49 2.77 1.23 9.17
C ILE A 49 2.71 1.73 7.73
N THR A 50 1.52 1.75 7.13
CA THR A 50 1.34 2.24 5.75
C THR A 50 1.69 3.72 5.67
N ALA A 51 1.17 4.52 6.60
CA ALA A 51 1.42 5.95 6.65
C ALA A 51 2.89 6.29 6.91
N GLN A 52 3.59 5.52 7.74
CA GLN A 52 5.03 5.66 7.92
C GLN A 52 5.76 5.43 6.59
N GLY A 53 5.39 4.39 5.83
CA GLY A 53 5.95 4.15 4.50
C GLY A 53 5.66 5.29 3.51
N TRP A 54 4.49 5.91 3.60
CA TRP A 54 4.14 7.08 2.79
C TRP A 54 4.99 8.31 3.15
N ILE A 55 5.20 8.59 4.44
CA ILE A 55 6.06 9.69 4.90
C ILE A 55 7.49 9.48 4.40
N GLN A 56 8.05 8.29 4.60
CA GLN A 56 9.40 7.97 4.11
C GLN A 56 9.54 8.14 2.59
N ARG A 57 8.48 7.89 1.82
CA ARG A 57 8.48 8.12 0.37
C ARG A 57 8.39 9.60 0.03
N MET A 58 7.49 10.34 0.67
CA MET A 58 7.38 11.79 0.50
C MET A 58 8.69 12.52 0.83
N ASP A 59 9.47 12.00 1.79
CA ASP A 59 10.77 12.55 2.16
C ASP A 59 11.86 12.23 1.13
N LYS A 60 11.78 11.08 0.46
CA LYS A 60 12.75 10.64 -0.57
C LYS A 60 12.44 11.21 -1.95
N ASP A 61 11.16 11.32 -2.27
CA ASP A 61 10.64 11.78 -3.55
C ASP A 61 9.52 12.81 -3.27
N PRO A 62 9.86 14.11 -3.29
CA PRO A 62 8.88 15.18 -3.05
C PRO A 62 7.78 15.26 -4.11
N GLU A 63 8.03 14.74 -5.32
CA GLU A 63 7.05 14.70 -6.42
C GLU A 63 6.15 13.46 -6.34
N TRP A 64 6.39 12.58 -5.36
CA TRP A 64 5.66 11.34 -5.21
C TRP A 64 4.15 11.56 -5.02
N ASN A 65 3.37 10.98 -5.93
CA ASN A 65 1.92 11.08 -5.93
C ASN A 65 1.27 9.99 -5.05
N ILE A 66 0.76 10.38 -3.89
CA ILE A 66 0.04 9.50 -2.96
C ILE A 66 -1.25 8.87 -3.55
N TYR A 67 -1.87 9.52 -4.54
CA TYR A 67 -3.10 9.04 -5.17
C TYR A 67 -2.84 7.94 -6.19
N GLU A 68 -1.63 7.89 -6.74
CA GLU A 68 -1.26 6.91 -7.74
C GLU A 68 -1.34 5.49 -7.14
N LYS A 69 -1.96 4.59 -7.89
CA LYS A 69 -1.87 3.17 -7.55
C LYS A 69 -0.43 2.74 -7.79
N PHE A 70 0.18 2.13 -6.78
CA PHE A 70 1.36 1.30 -7.01
C PHE A 70 0.92 0.07 -7.82
N THR A 71 0.75 0.23 -9.12
CA THR A 71 0.64 -0.89 -10.02
C THR A 71 2.02 -1.52 -10.10
N ASN A 72 2.23 -2.60 -9.34
CA ASN A 72 3.33 -3.53 -9.61
C ASN A 72 3.35 -3.89 -11.11
N LYS A 73 2.22 -3.83 -11.82
CA LYS A 73 2.11 -4.02 -13.28
C LYS A 73 3.07 -3.17 -14.13
N ILE A 74 3.43 -1.94 -13.73
CA ILE A 74 4.27 -1.08 -14.59
C ILE A 74 5.76 -1.44 -14.44
N ASN A 75 6.17 -1.93 -13.27
CA ASN A 75 7.56 -2.31 -12.96
C ASN A 75 7.75 -3.83 -12.76
N ARG A 76 6.75 -4.64 -13.13
CA ARG A 76 6.84 -6.09 -13.04
C ARG A 76 7.49 -6.58 -14.32
N ALA A 77 8.65 -7.21 -14.18
CA ALA A 77 9.28 -7.95 -15.26
C ALA A 77 8.24 -8.86 -15.93
N GLU A 78 8.33 -9.00 -17.26
CA GLU A 78 7.49 -9.94 -17.98
C GLU A 78 7.53 -11.30 -17.29
N SER A 79 6.38 -11.95 -17.24
CA SER A 79 6.27 -13.27 -16.62
C SER A 79 7.24 -14.23 -17.31
N GLU A 80 8.27 -14.67 -16.57
CA GLU A 80 9.25 -15.65 -17.06
C GLU A 80 8.65 -17.04 -17.31
N LEU A 81 7.41 -17.29 -16.86
CA LEU A 81 6.67 -18.50 -17.20
C LEU A 81 6.33 -18.51 -18.69
N GLN A 82 6.86 -19.51 -19.39
CA GLN A 82 6.48 -19.87 -20.76
C GLN A 82 4.97 -20.16 -20.83
N GLU A 83 4.34 -19.78 -21.94
CA GLU A 83 2.89 -19.91 -22.17
C GLU A 83 2.36 -21.33 -21.93
N GLU A 84 3.19 -22.34 -22.19
CA GLU A 84 2.90 -23.77 -22.02
C GLU A 84 2.54 -24.12 -20.56
N HIS A 85 3.08 -23.38 -19.60
CA HIS A 85 2.86 -23.59 -18.16
C HIS A 85 1.70 -22.74 -17.60
N LYS A 86 1.06 -21.91 -18.43
CA LYS A 86 -0.06 -21.05 -18.00
C LYS A 86 -1.42 -21.74 -18.14
N HIS A 87 -1.49 -22.88 -18.81
CA HIS A 87 -2.73 -23.59 -19.16
C HIS A 87 -2.96 -24.93 -18.44
N PHE A 88 -2.27 -25.20 -17.34
CA PHE A 88 -2.55 -26.36 -16.47
C PHE A 88 -3.32 -25.99 -15.19
#